data_AF-A0A137QTJ6-F1
#
_entry.id   AF-A0A137QTJ6-F1
#
_cell.length_a   1.000
_cell.length_b   1.000
_cell.length_c   1.000
_cell.angle_alpha   90.00
_cell.angle_beta   90.00
_cell.angle_gamma   90.00
#
_symmetry.space_group_name_H-M   'P 1'
#
loop_
_entity.id
_entity.type
_entity.pdbx_description
1 polymer ?
#
loop_
_entity_poly.entity_id
_entity_poly.type
_entity_poly.pdbx_seq_one_letter_code
_entity_poly.pdbx_strand_id
1 'polypeptide(L)'
;MSSQFQPTTRSRTGLFLSYRDSRTTSTRFSRTKISRYAESDTGDDEQERLIGMSSHVALDVELPPKWVDDAESVQETLGETERKIATLDKLHAKHVLPGFSDRSHEEREIETLTSDITRDFRRCQALIQKIGSEAQVHTFPPKKSHSQSLAAKNLQRGLAAQVQDLSATFRKKQRVYMEKLQGHAIKNQDLLIASGTISLKGSDGMTAVDDDVAAASHTQNQSLSLVQHDPETVNLQARDRELSEIAKSIAQLAELFKDLSALVIDQGTLLDSVEYNIEQTAVRMEEAVKELNVAQT
;
A
#
# COMPACT_ATOMS: atom_id res chain seq x y z
N MET A 1 -29.27 -13.11 20.14
CA MET A 1 -29.68 -11.96 19.31
C MET A 1 -28.77 -10.79 19.68
N SER A 2 -27.70 -10.60 18.93
CA SER A 2 -26.67 -9.60 19.26
C SER A 2 -27.07 -8.26 18.63
N SER A 3 -27.49 -7.32 19.47
CA SER A 3 -27.79 -5.95 19.09
C SER A 3 -26.53 -5.28 18.56
N GLN A 4 -26.45 -5.06 17.25
CA GLN A 4 -25.44 -4.18 16.65
C GLN A 4 -25.73 -2.75 17.09
N PHE A 5 -24.94 -2.23 18.03
CA PHE A 5 -24.88 -0.81 18.32
C PHE A 5 -24.36 -0.07 17.08
N GLN A 6 -25.25 0.56 16.32
CA GLN A 6 -24.84 1.56 15.32
C GLN A 6 -24.70 2.92 16.02
N PRO A 7 -23.51 3.53 16.03
CA PRO A 7 -23.33 4.85 16.60
C PRO A 7 -24.14 5.89 15.81
N THR A 8 -24.96 6.68 16.51
CA THR A 8 -25.70 7.79 15.89
C THR A 8 -24.73 8.92 15.60
N THR A 9 -24.53 9.25 14.32
CA THR A 9 -23.68 10.38 13.89
C THR A 9 -24.53 11.50 13.28
N ARG A 10 -24.10 12.76 13.42
CA ARG A 10 -24.77 13.94 12.84
C ARG A 10 -23.76 14.83 12.13
N SER A 11 -23.93 15.01 10.82
CA SER A 11 -23.11 15.95 10.04
C SER A 11 -23.49 17.40 10.33
N ARG A 12 -22.49 18.23 10.65
CA ARG A 12 -22.65 19.69 10.81
C ARG A 12 -22.12 20.49 9.62
N THR A 13 -21.70 19.82 8.56
CA THR A 13 -21.06 20.45 7.39
C THR A 13 -21.96 21.50 6.74
N GLY A 14 -23.27 21.24 6.61
CA GLY A 14 -24.20 22.21 6.01
C GLY A 14 -24.33 23.52 6.81
N LEU A 15 -24.34 23.42 8.14
CA LEU A 15 -24.38 24.59 9.03
C LEU A 15 -23.03 25.32 9.07
N PHE A 16 -21.92 24.61 8.90
CA PHE A 16 -20.60 25.21 8.75
C PHE A 16 -20.49 26.02 7.45
N LEU A 17 -20.94 25.45 6.32
CA LEU A 17 -20.92 26.12 5.02
C LEU A 17 -21.77 27.39 5.03
N SER A 18 -22.96 27.34 5.65
CA SER A 18 -23.82 28.53 5.75
C SER A 18 -23.13 29.68 6.50
N TYR A 19 -22.44 29.41 7.60
CA TYR A 19 -21.68 30.45 8.32
C TYR A 19 -20.46 30.95 7.56
N ARG A 20 -19.76 30.07 6.84
CA ARG A 20 -18.60 30.45 6.01
C ARG A 20 -19.03 31.40 4.89
N ASP A 21 -20.07 31.02 4.14
CA ASP A 21 -20.53 31.79 2.99
C ASP A 21 -21.23 33.10 3.43
N SER A 22 -21.83 33.12 4.62
CA SER A 22 -22.37 34.35 5.24
C SER A 22 -21.29 35.34 5.71
N ARG A 23 -20.02 34.91 5.84
CA ARG A 23 -18.89 35.77 6.24
C ARG A 23 -18.16 36.39 5.03
N THR A 24 -18.31 35.84 3.84
CA THR A 24 -17.71 36.38 2.61
C THR A 24 -18.62 37.38 1.91
N THR A 25 -19.08 38.42 2.63
CA THR A 25 -19.61 39.65 2.01
C THR A 25 -19.42 40.84 2.94
N SER A 26 -18.17 41.07 3.37
CA SER A 26 -17.77 42.37 3.91
C SER A 26 -16.57 42.89 3.14
N THR A 27 -16.76 43.10 1.83
CA THR A 27 -15.98 44.07 1.05
C THR A 27 -16.37 45.49 1.49
N ARG A 28 -16.11 45.79 2.77
CA ARG A 28 -16.03 47.17 3.29
C ARG A 28 -14.68 47.75 2.90
N PHE A 29 -14.43 47.87 1.60
CA PHE A 29 -13.52 48.89 1.09
C PHE A 29 -14.35 49.86 0.27
N SER A 30 -14.95 50.77 1.05
CA SER A 30 -15.48 52.04 0.61
C SER A 30 -14.53 52.67 -0.40
N ARG A 31 -15.00 52.75 -1.65
CA ARG A 31 -14.44 53.58 -2.72
C ARG A 31 -14.39 55.02 -2.19
N THR A 32 -13.22 55.47 -1.74
CA THR A 32 -12.98 56.84 -1.32
C THR A 32 -13.22 57.75 -2.51
N LYS A 33 -14.33 58.49 -2.49
CA LYS A 33 -14.58 59.61 -3.40
C LYS A 33 -13.55 60.70 -3.08
N ILE A 34 -12.52 60.83 -3.91
CA ILE A 34 -11.60 61.97 -3.90
C ILE A 34 -12.34 63.17 -4.49
N SER A 35 -12.48 64.20 -3.67
CA SER A 35 -13.06 65.50 -4.01
C SER A 35 -12.14 66.24 -4.98
N ARG A 36 -12.73 66.75 -6.06
CA ARG A 36 -12.14 67.66 -7.06
C ARG A 36 -12.02 69.08 -6.49
N TYR A 37 -10.82 69.68 -6.58
CA TYR A 37 -10.40 71.10 -6.69
C TYR A 37 -8.87 71.04 -6.40
N ALA A 38 -7.90 71.40 -7.22
CA ALA A 38 -7.79 72.43 -8.25
C ALA A 38 -6.73 72.04 -9.32
N GLU A 39 -6.69 72.89 -10.33
CA GLU A 39 -6.17 72.80 -11.70
C GLU A 39 -4.71 73.28 -11.84
N SER A 40 -3.84 72.56 -12.56
CA SER A 40 -3.00 73.10 -13.66
C SER A 40 -2.18 72.02 -14.35
N ASP A 41 -2.45 71.83 -15.64
CA ASP A 41 -1.48 71.79 -16.74
C ASP A 41 -0.21 70.92 -16.62
N THR A 42 -0.18 69.79 -17.33
CA THR A 42 0.72 69.53 -18.48
C THR A 42 0.53 68.10 -18.95
N GLY A 43 0.25 67.92 -20.24
CA GLY A 43 0.07 66.61 -20.85
C GLY A 43 1.40 65.90 -21.05
N ASP A 44 1.45 64.63 -20.69
CA ASP A 44 2.19 63.61 -21.43
C ASP A 44 1.65 62.21 -21.07
N ASP A 45 1.76 61.30 -22.01
CA ASP A 45 1.03 60.03 -22.10
C ASP A 45 1.39 58.99 -21.01
N GLU A 46 0.57 58.87 -19.96
CA GLU A 46 0.75 57.82 -18.91
C GLU A 46 -0.36 56.74 -18.89
N GLN A 47 -1.11 56.57 -19.98
CA GLN A 47 -2.20 55.58 -20.08
C GLN A 47 -1.76 54.15 -20.43
N GLU A 48 -0.54 53.74 -20.09
CA GLU A 48 -0.05 52.37 -20.33
C GLU A 48 0.63 51.66 -19.15
N ARG A 49 0.50 52.18 -17.92
CA ARG A 49 1.05 51.53 -16.71
C ARG A 49 0.02 50.99 -15.72
N LEU A 50 -1.13 50.54 -16.24
CA LEU A 50 -2.20 49.91 -15.46
C LEU A 50 -2.60 48.52 -15.97
N ILE A 51 -1.67 47.79 -16.61
CA ILE A 51 -1.59 46.35 -16.31
C ILE A 51 -1.05 46.28 -14.90
N GLY A 52 -1.97 46.41 -13.94
CA GLY A 52 -1.69 46.12 -12.56
C GLY A 52 -0.94 44.81 -12.53
N MET A 53 0.14 44.79 -11.76
CA MET A 53 0.60 43.60 -11.08
C MET A 53 -0.64 42.99 -10.42
N SER A 54 -1.36 42.17 -11.21
CA SER A 54 -1.89 40.91 -10.76
C SER A 54 -0.74 40.36 -9.94
N SER A 55 -0.82 40.62 -8.63
CA SER A 55 -0.36 39.67 -7.65
C SER A 55 -0.94 38.38 -8.17
N HIS A 56 -0.13 37.65 -8.95
CA HIS A 56 -0.22 36.23 -9.00
C HIS A 56 -0.22 35.90 -7.51
N VAL A 57 -1.41 35.71 -6.96
CA VAL A 57 -1.60 34.72 -5.93
C VAL A 57 -1.10 33.48 -6.65
N ALA A 58 0.22 33.28 -6.60
CA ALA A 58 0.79 31.98 -6.69
C ALA A 58 0.09 31.29 -5.52
N LEU A 59 -1.06 30.69 -5.83
CA LEU A 59 -1.49 29.50 -5.16
C LEU A 59 -0.29 28.62 -5.34
N ASP A 60 0.59 28.64 -4.33
CA ASP A 60 1.63 27.66 -4.14
C ASP A 60 0.83 26.38 -3.93
N VAL A 61 0.38 25.81 -5.06
CA VAL A 61 -0.19 24.48 -5.11
C VAL A 61 1.01 23.65 -4.73
N GLU A 62 1.14 23.37 -3.45
CA GLU A 62 2.13 22.42 -2.96
C GLU A 62 1.80 21.11 -3.68
N LEU A 63 2.54 20.84 -4.75
CA LEU A 63 2.42 19.60 -5.50
C LEU A 63 2.60 18.46 -4.50
N PRO A 64 1.77 17.41 -4.57
CA PRO A 64 1.98 16.21 -3.79
C PRO A 64 3.44 15.74 -3.93
N PRO A 65 4.08 15.31 -2.84
CA PRO A 65 5.43 14.76 -2.91
C PRO A 65 5.50 13.61 -3.91
N LYS A 66 6.66 13.43 -4.57
CA LYS A 66 6.86 12.37 -5.59
C LYS A 66 6.60 10.94 -5.08
N TRP A 67 6.77 10.71 -3.78
CA TRP A 67 6.44 9.43 -3.16
C TRP A 67 4.94 9.12 -3.18
N VAL A 68 4.07 10.13 -3.36
CA VAL A 68 2.63 9.94 -3.55
C VAL A 68 2.37 9.24 -4.89
N ASP A 69 3.05 9.65 -5.96
CA ASP A 69 2.93 9.00 -7.27
C ASP A 69 3.43 7.54 -7.21
N ASP A 70 4.53 7.30 -6.49
CA ASP A 70 5.04 5.94 -6.27
C ASP A 70 4.03 5.08 -5.47
N ALA A 71 3.33 5.67 -4.49
CA ALA A 71 2.32 4.99 -3.70
C ALA A 71 1.06 4.65 -4.51
N GLU A 72 0.61 5.55 -5.38
CA GLU A 72 -0.47 5.28 -6.33
C GLU A 72 -0.08 4.15 -7.28
N SER A 73 1.16 4.15 -7.78
CA SER A 73 1.69 3.06 -8.62
C SER A 73 1.69 1.70 -7.90
N VAL A 74 2.02 1.69 -6.59
CA VAL A 74 1.92 0.47 -5.77
C VAL A 74 0.47 0.01 -5.67
N GLN A 75 -0.47 0.91 -5.34
CA GLN A 75 -1.88 0.55 -5.20
C GLN A 75 -2.49 0.02 -6.50
N GLU A 76 -2.15 0.62 -7.64
CA GLU A 76 -2.57 0.14 -8.96
C GLU A 76 -2.04 -1.27 -9.22
N THR A 77 -0.73 -1.49 -9.02
CA THR A 77 -0.09 -2.79 -9.20
C THR A 77 -0.69 -3.85 -8.27
N LEU A 78 -1.04 -3.49 -7.04
CA LEU A 78 -1.65 -4.37 -6.05
C LEU A 78 -3.07 -4.81 -6.46
N GLY A 79 -3.88 -3.86 -6.97
CA GLY A 79 -5.21 -4.16 -7.52
C GLY A 79 -5.18 -4.96 -8.83
N GLU A 80 -4.16 -4.78 -9.67
CA GLU A 80 -3.90 -5.69 -10.80
C GLU A 80 -3.52 -7.09 -10.33
N THR A 81 -2.64 -7.19 -9.34
CA THR A 81 -2.19 -8.46 -8.76
C THR A 81 -3.37 -9.24 -8.18
N GLU A 82 -4.27 -8.59 -7.43
CA GLU A 82 -5.46 -9.22 -6.88
C GLU A 82 -6.36 -9.84 -7.98
N ARG A 83 -6.55 -9.12 -9.09
CA ARG A 83 -7.30 -9.62 -10.25
C ARG A 83 -6.61 -10.83 -10.89
N LYS A 84 -5.28 -10.80 -11.05
CA LYS A 84 -4.48 -11.93 -11.55
C LYS A 84 -4.56 -13.15 -10.63
N ILE A 85 -4.55 -12.94 -9.31
CA ILE A 85 -4.72 -14.01 -8.31
C ILE A 85 -6.11 -14.66 -8.45
N ALA A 86 -7.16 -13.86 -8.65
CA ALA A 86 -8.51 -14.39 -8.84
C ALA A 86 -8.68 -15.17 -10.15
N THR A 87 -8.01 -14.76 -11.24
CA THR A 87 -8.00 -15.54 -12.49
C THR A 87 -7.19 -16.83 -12.34
N LEU A 88 -6.05 -16.78 -11.66
CA LEU A 88 -5.22 -17.95 -11.38
C LEU A 88 -6.00 -18.99 -10.56
N ASP A 89 -6.77 -18.56 -9.56
CA ASP A 89 -7.58 -19.45 -8.72
C ASP A 89 -8.62 -20.24 -9.54
N LYS A 90 -9.22 -19.60 -10.56
CA LYS A 90 -10.14 -20.28 -11.49
C LYS A 90 -9.42 -21.32 -12.36
N LEU A 91 -8.22 -20.99 -12.83
CA LEU A 91 -7.40 -21.92 -13.62
C LEU A 91 -6.93 -23.11 -12.76
N HIS A 92 -6.47 -22.86 -11.53
CA HIS A 92 -6.13 -23.89 -10.55
C HIS A 92 -7.31 -24.82 -10.28
N ALA A 93 -8.51 -24.27 -10.04
CA ALA A 93 -9.71 -25.07 -9.83
C ALA A 93 -10.06 -25.95 -11.05
N LYS A 94 -9.88 -25.43 -12.27
CA LYS A 94 -10.08 -26.18 -13.52
C LYS A 94 -9.04 -27.29 -13.69
N HIS A 95 -7.78 -27.00 -13.37
CA HIS A 95 -6.66 -27.93 -13.56
C HIS A 95 -6.65 -29.08 -12.53
N VAL A 96 -7.15 -28.87 -11.31
CA VAL A 96 -7.28 -29.95 -10.31
C VAL A 96 -8.35 -30.99 -10.68
N LEU A 97 -9.39 -30.62 -11.44
CA LEU A 97 -10.50 -31.54 -11.76
C LEU A 97 -10.03 -32.70 -12.64
N PRO A 98 -10.41 -33.98 -12.37
CA PRO A 98 -10.07 -35.08 -13.26
C PRO A 98 -10.64 -34.84 -14.68
N GLY A 99 -9.77 -34.75 -15.68
CA GLY A 99 -10.15 -34.49 -17.08
C GLY A 99 -9.23 -35.20 -18.04
N PHE A 100 -9.76 -35.61 -19.20
CA PHE A 100 -9.04 -36.41 -20.21
C PHE A 100 -8.47 -35.57 -21.37
N SER A 101 -8.57 -34.24 -21.31
CA SER A 101 -8.00 -33.33 -22.32
C SER A 101 -6.56 -32.96 -22.01
N ASP A 102 -5.75 -32.71 -23.04
CA ASP A 102 -4.42 -32.10 -22.90
C ASP A 102 -4.54 -30.76 -22.15
N ARG A 103 -3.75 -30.61 -21.07
CA ARG A 103 -3.74 -29.44 -20.18
C ARG A 103 -2.47 -28.61 -20.25
N SER A 104 -1.61 -28.91 -21.23
CA SER A 104 -0.34 -28.20 -21.43
C SER A 104 -0.53 -26.69 -21.62
N HIS A 105 -1.66 -26.26 -22.20
CA HIS A 105 -1.97 -24.84 -22.37
C HIS A 105 -2.31 -24.15 -21.04
N GLU A 106 -3.18 -24.76 -20.23
CA GLU A 106 -3.52 -24.26 -18.90
C GLU A 106 -2.30 -24.22 -17.97
N GLU A 107 -1.43 -25.23 -18.01
CA GLU A 107 -0.18 -25.26 -17.23
C GLU A 107 0.72 -24.08 -17.56
N ARG A 108 0.92 -23.81 -18.85
CA ARG A 108 1.73 -22.66 -19.29
C ARG A 108 1.11 -21.32 -18.87
N GLU A 109 -0.21 -21.20 -18.91
CA GLU A 109 -0.92 -20.01 -18.46
C GLU A 109 -0.79 -19.81 -16.94
N ILE A 110 -0.89 -20.90 -16.16
CA ILE A 110 -0.67 -20.91 -14.71
C ILE A 110 0.76 -20.49 -14.36
N GLU A 111 1.77 -21.04 -15.04
CA GLU A 111 3.18 -20.67 -14.84
C GLU A 111 3.41 -19.19 -15.16
N THR A 112 2.86 -18.70 -16.28
CA THR A 112 3.02 -17.30 -16.70
C THR A 112 2.39 -16.35 -15.69
N LEU A 113 1.14 -16.60 -15.29
CA LEU A 113 0.43 -15.79 -14.30
C LEU A 113 1.12 -15.84 -12.92
N THR A 114 1.62 -17.00 -12.51
CA THR A 114 2.37 -17.14 -11.25
C THR A 114 3.66 -16.31 -11.29
N SER A 115 4.40 -16.36 -12.41
CA SER A 115 5.61 -15.55 -12.58
C SER A 115 5.29 -14.05 -12.60
N ASP A 116 4.24 -13.63 -13.29
CA ASP A 116 3.80 -12.23 -13.33
C ASP A 116 3.40 -11.72 -11.94
N ILE A 117 2.65 -12.50 -11.16
CA ILE A 117 2.26 -12.15 -9.79
C ILE A 117 3.50 -11.97 -8.89
N THR A 118 4.48 -12.89 -8.97
CA THR A 118 5.72 -12.75 -8.17
C THR A 118 6.54 -11.53 -8.59
N ARG A 119 6.56 -11.19 -9.89
CA ARG A 119 7.20 -9.97 -10.41
C ARG A 119 6.48 -8.71 -9.92
N ASP A 120 5.15 -8.70 -9.90
CA ASP A 120 4.37 -7.58 -9.38
C ASP A 120 4.63 -7.37 -7.88
N PHE A 121 4.70 -8.44 -7.09
CA PHE A 121 5.08 -8.34 -5.67
C PHE A 121 6.49 -7.75 -5.46
N ARG A 122 7.47 -8.16 -6.29
CA ARG A 122 8.83 -7.58 -6.27
C ARG A 122 8.82 -6.10 -6.66
N ARG A 123 8.02 -5.71 -7.66
CA ARG A 123 7.87 -4.31 -8.07
C ARG A 123 7.27 -3.47 -6.94
N CYS A 124 6.22 -3.95 -6.29
CA CYS A 124 5.62 -3.30 -5.12
C CYS A 124 6.66 -3.13 -3.99
N GLN A 125 7.43 -4.17 -3.69
CA GLN A 125 8.49 -4.11 -2.68
C GLN A 125 9.55 -3.04 -3.02
N ALA A 126 10.03 -3.00 -4.26
CA ALA A 126 11.03 -2.02 -4.68
C ALA A 126 10.51 -0.57 -4.58
N LEU A 127 9.25 -0.34 -4.96
CA LEU A 127 8.60 0.97 -4.82
C LEU A 127 8.41 1.37 -3.35
N ILE A 128 7.99 0.44 -2.48
CA ILE A 128 7.85 0.68 -1.04
C ILE A 128 9.19 1.04 -0.40
N GLN A 129 10.28 0.37 -0.79
CA GLN A 129 11.63 0.72 -0.32
C GLN A 129 12.08 2.10 -0.83
N LYS A 130 11.75 2.44 -2.08
CA LYS A 130 12.03 3.75 -2.66
C LYS A 130 11.35 4.87 -1.88
N ILE A 131 10.06 4.73 -1.54
CA ILE A 131 9.30 5.67 -0.70
C ILE A 131 10.00 5.91 0.65
N GLY A 132 10.48 4.84 1.30
CA GLY A 132 11.22 4.95 2.56
C GLY A 132 12.54 5.72 2.43
N SER A 133 13.27 5.51 1.33
CA SER A 133 14.54 6.19 1.06
C SER A 133 14.36 7.67 0.73
N GLU A 134 13.34 8.03 -0.05
CA GLU A 134 13.06 9.41 -0.45
C GLU A 134 12.57 10.26 0.74
N ALA A 135 11.89 9.63 1.70
CA ALA A 135 11.49 10.24 2.97
C ALA A 135 12.66 10.57 3.93
N GLN A 136 13.88 10.08 3.68
CA GLN A 136 15.08 10.35 4.48
C GLN A 136 16.03 11.38 3.84
N VAL A 137 15.74 11.88 2.64
CA VAL A 137 16.63 12.82 1.96
C VAL A 137 16.61 14.17 2.69
N HIS A 138 17.74 14.50 3.33
CA HIS A 138 18.00 15.80 3.93
C HIS A 138 18.24 16.85 2.82
N THR A 139 17.18 17.34 2.18
CA THR A 139 17.29 18.45 1.25
C THR A 139 17.57 19.75 2.00
N PHE A 140 18.69 20.41 1.68
CA PHE A 140 19.00 21.75 2.14
C PHE A 140 18.37 22.79 1.18
N PRO A 141 17.65 23.83 1.66
CA PRO A 141 17.46 24.23 3.05
C PRO A 141 16.45 23.33 3.80
N PRO A 142 16.57 23.12 5.12
CA PRO A 142 15.68 22.28 5.90
C PRO A 142 14.28 22.91 6.01
N LYS A 143 13.43 22.68 5.01
CA LYS A 143 12.02 23.10 5.05
C LYS A 143 11.21 21.99 5.70
N LYS A 144 10.54 22.29 6.84
CA LYS A 144 9.43 21.57 7.53
C LYS A 144 9.14 20.10 7.10
N SER A 145 10.18 19.27 6.99
CA SER A 145 10.13 17.93 6.36
C SER A 145 9.72 16.82 7.33
N HIS A 146 9.69 17.10 8.64
CA HIS A 146 9.38 16.07 9.64
C HIS A 146 7.98 15.49 9.47
N SER A 147 6.95 16.32 9.22
CA SER A 147 5.58 15.85 9.00
C SER A 147 5.44 15.03 7.72
N GLN A 148 6.08 15.46 6.63
CA GLN A 148 6.09 14.73 5.36
C GLN A 148 6.86 13.40 5.47
N SER A 149 7.98 13.38 6.20
CA SER A 149 8.75 12.16 6.47
C SER A 149 7.95 11.17 7.32
N LEU A 150 7.23 11.65 8.34
CA LEU A 150 6.33 10.82 9.14
C LEU A 150 5.16 10.29 8.31
N ALA A 151 4.54 11.13 7.47
CA ALA A 151 3.47 10.72 6.57
C ALA A 151 3.93 9.64 5.57
N ALA A 152 5.10 9.82 4.96
CA ALA A 152 5.69 8.83 4.06
C ALA A 152 6.01 7.51 4.77
N LYS A 153 6.54 7.55 6.00
CA LYS A 153 6.78 6.34 6.81
C LYS A 153 5.48 5.61 7.16
N ASN A 154 4.43 6.35 7.52
CA ASN A 154 3.13 5.74 7.82
C ASN A 154 2.50 5.10 6.58
N LEU A 155 2.60 5.78 5.44
CA LEU A 155 2.16 5.21 4.17
C LEU A 155 2.98 3.98 3.77
N GLN A 156 4.30 4.04 3.91
CA GLN A 156 5.20 2.90 3.66
C GLN A 156 4.79 1.68 4.49
N ARG A 157 4.51 1.86 5.78
CA ARG A 157 4.01 0.79 6.66
C ARG A 157 2.66 0.26 6.23
N GLY A 158 1.71 1.15 5.92
CA GLY A 158 0.38 0.77 5.44
C GLY A 158 0.41 -0.04 4.14
N LEU A 159 1.21 0.40 3.16
CA LEU A 159 1.40 -0.31 1.90
C LEU A 159 2.13 -1.65 2.11
N ALA A 160 3.14 -1.68 2.98
CA ALA A 160 3.84 -2.92 3.32
C ALA A 160 2.86 -3.94 3.93
N ALA A 161 1.99 -3.52 4.86
CA ALA A 161 0.98 -4.39 5.46
C ALA A 161 -0.01 -4.93 4.41
N GLN A 162 -0.48 -4.10 3.46
CA GLN A 162 -1.34 -4.55 2.37
C GLN A 162 -0.65 -5.58 1.45
N VAL A 163 0.60 -5.34 1.08
CA VAL A 163 1.40 -6.28 0.27
C VAL A 163 1.60 -7.60 1.02
N GLN A 164 1.83 -7.55 2.32
CA GLN A 164 1.98 -8.73 3.15
C GLN A 164 0.70 -9.56 3.24
N ASP A 165 -0.44 -8.93 3.49
CA ASP A 165 -1.74 -9.61 3.55
C ASP A 165 -2.04 -10.29 2.21
N LEU A 166 -1.85 -9.59 1.09
CA LEU A 166 -2.07 -10.17 -0.25
C LEU A 166 -1.08 -11.31 -0.55
N SER A 167 0.20 -11.16 -0.20
CA SER A 167 1.22 -12.20 -0.37
C SER A 167 0.93 -13.44 0.49
N ALA A 168 0.43 -13.25 1.72
CA ALA A 168 0.00 -14.35 2.58
C ALA A 168 -1.17 -15.12 1.97
N THR A 169 -2.21 -14.44 1.49
CA THR A 169 -3.34 -15.11 0.82
C THR A 169 -2.90 -15.87 -0.43
N PHE A 170 -2.02 -15.28 -1.24
CA PHE A 170 -1.50 -15.93 -2.44
C PHE A 170 -0.67 -17.20 -2.13
N ARG A 171 0.28 -17.12 -1.20
CA ARG A 171 1.07 -18.29 -0.78
C ARG A 171 0.18 -19.39 -0.24
N LYS A 172 -0.86 -19.03 0.52
CA LYS A 172 -1.84 -20.00 1.00
C LYS A 172 -2.60 -20.68 -0.14
N LYS A 173 -3.05 -19.93 -1.14
CA LYS A 173 -3.69 -20.48 -2.33
C LYS A 173 -2.76 -21.42 -3.11
N GLN A 174 -1.48 -21.05 -3.24
CA GLN A 174 -0.46 -21.90 -3.87
C GLN A 174 -0.22 -23.20 -3.08
N ARG A 175 -0.14 -23.13 -1.76
CA ARG A 175 -0.03 -24.32 -0.90
C ARG A 175 -1.24 -25.24 -1.03
N VAL A 176 -2.46 -24.69 -0.97
CA VAL A 176 -3.70 -25.46 -1.13
C VAL A 176 -3.76 -26.11 -2.51
N TYR A 177 -3.30 -25.42 -3.55
CA TYR A 177 -3.20 -25.98 -4.90
C TYR A 177 -2.20 -27.13 -4.97
N MET A 178 -1.00 -26.96 -4.39
CA MET A 178 0.02 -28.00 -4.28
C MET A 178 -0.49 -29.24 -3.55
N GLU A 179 -1.15 -29.08 -2.40
CA GLU A 179 -1.74 -30.19 -1.62
C GLU A 179 -2.84 -30.92 -2.42
N LYS A 180 -3.66 -30.19 -3.19
CA LYS A 180 -4.66 -30.77 -4.09
C LYS A 180 -4.03 -31.58 -5.22
N LEU A 181 -2.94 -31.09 -5.83
CA LEU A 181 -2.22 -31.80 -6.89
C LEU A 181 -1.61 -33.11 -6.40
N GLN A 182 -1.21 -33.17 -5.12
CA GLN A 182 -0.67 -34.34 -4.45
C GLN A 182 -1.74 -35.27 -3.85
N GLY A 183 -3.02 -34.89 -3.90
CA GLY A 183 -4.11 -35.67 -3.28
C GLY A 183 -4.08 -35.73 -1.76
N HIS A 184 -3.38 -34.80 -1.09
CA HIS A 184 -3.29 -34.77 0.37
C HIS A 184 -4.52 -34.11 1.01
N ALA A 185 -4.79 -34.47 2.27
CA ALA A 185 -5.88 -33.86 3.03
C ALA A 185 -5.52 -32.41 3.41
N ILE A 186 -6.33 -31.46 2.94
CA ILE A 186 -6.13 -30.03 3.18
C ILE A 186 -6.67 -29.67 4.57
N LYS A 187 -5.91 -28.91 5.35
CA LYS A 187 -6.37 -28.41 6.66
C LYS A 187 -7.53 -27.43 6.48
N ASN A 188 -8.59 -27.53 7.28
CA ASN A 188 -9.74 -26.60 7.21
C ASN A 188 -9.32 -25.13 7.38
N GLN A 189 -8.38 -24.86 8.29
CA GLN A 189 -7.81 -23.52 8.50
C GLN A 189 -7.18 -22.96 7.22
N ASP A 190 -6.52 -23.81 6.43
CA ASP A 190 -5.83 -23.39 5.21
C ASP A 190 -6.81 -23.02 4.11
N LEU A 191 -7.94 -23.73 4.03
CA LEU A 191 -9.06 -23.38 3.15
C LEU A 191 -9.71 -22.06 3.53
N LEU A 192 -9.88 -21.81 4.84
CA LEU A 192 -10.47 -20.58 5.35
C LEU A 192 -9.59 -19.35 5.05
N ILE A 193 -8.27 -19.46 5.21
CA ILE A 193 -7.31 -18.40 4.87
C ILE A 193 -7.24 -18.19 3.36
N ALA A 194 -7.20 -19.28 2.57
CA ALA A 194 -7.20 -19.19 1.11
C ALA A 194 -8.49 -18.56 0.55
N SER A 195 -9.62 -18.76 1.21
CA SER A 195 -10.91 -18.13 0.88
C SER A 195 -10.96 -16.65 1.25
N GLY A 196 -9.96 -16.13 1.99
CA GLY A 196 -9.95 -14.75 2.50
C GLY A 196 -10.91 -14.54 3.68
N THR A 197 -11.49 -15.61 4.24
CA THR A 197 -12.40 -15.52 5.40
C THR A 197 -11.66 -15.22 6.70
N ILE A 198 -10.37 -15.55 6.76
CA ILE A 198 -9.49 -15.30 7.89
C ILE A 198 -8.21 -14.69 7.31
N SER A 199 -7.79 -13.53 7.84
CA SER A 199 -6.50 -12.93 7.50
C SER A 199 -5.49 -13.21 8.62
N LEU A 200 -4.27 -13.58 8.25
CA LEU A 200 -3.17 -13.78 9.20
C LEU A 200 -2.55 -12.42 9.51
N LYS A 201 -2.74 -11.91 10.73
CA LYS A 201 -2.13 -10.64 11.17
C LYS A 201 -0.98 -10.88 12.15
N GLY A 202 0.05 -10.04 12.05
CA GLY A 202 1.14 -9.99 13.03
C GLY A 202 1.99 -11.26 13.09
N SER A 203 2.27 -11.74 14.30
CA SER A 203 3.12 -12.91 14.56
C SER A 203 2.65 -14.20 13.87
N ASP A 204 1.34 -14.38 13.74
CA ASP A 204 0.75 -15.57 13.09
C ASP A 204 1.01 -15.59 11.58
N GLY A 205 1.25 -14.43 10.97
CA GLY A 205 1.68 -14.34 9.58
C GLY A 205 3.12 -14.82 9.38
N MET A 206 4.02 -14.55 10.34
CA MET A 206 5.43 -14.93 10.25
C MET A 206 5.62 -16.44 10.43
N THR A 207 4.94 -17.06 11.39
CA THR A 207 4.97 -18.52 11.58
C THR A 207 4.35 -19.25 10.39
N ALA A 208 3.29 -18.70 9.80
CA ALA A 208 2.68 -19.27 8.59
C ALA A 208 3.63 -19.28 7.39
N VAL A 209 4.57 -18.33 7.29
CA VAL A 209 5.58 -18.31 6.23
C VAL A 209 6.52 -19.49 6.33
N ASP A 210 7.05 -19.73 7.52
CA ASP A 210 7.96 -20.84 7.78
C ASP A 210 7.25 -22.18 7.55
N ASP A 211 5.98 -22.29 7.96
CA ASP A 211 5.15 -23.46 7.71
C ASP A 211 4.90 -23.72 6.21
N ASP A 212 4.63 -22.67 5.43
CA ASP A 212 4.40 -22.76 3.99
C ASP A 212 5.70 -23.14 3.25
N VAL A 213 6.85 -22.58 3.65
CA VAL A 213 8.17 -22.94 3.10
C VAL A 213 8.57 -24.37 3.48
N ALA A 214 8.30 -24.79 4.71
CA ALA A 214 8.53 -26.17 5.15
C ALA A 214 7.67 -27.16 4.35
N ALA A 215 6.40 -26.84 4.09
CA ALA A 215 5.52 -27.67 3.26
C ALA A 215 6.01 -27.77 1.80
N ALA A 216 6.45 -26.65 1.22
CA ALA A 216 7.00 -26.60 -0.14
C ALA A 216 8.31 -27.41 -0.27
N SER A 217 9.23 -27.27 0.69
CA SER A 217 10.49 -28.01 0.71
C SER A 217 10.30 -29.51 0.95
N HIS A 218 9.36 -29.90 1.81
CA HIS A 218 9.01 -31.31 2.01
C HIS A 218 8.49 -31.95 0.72
N THR A 219 7.59 -31.25 0.02
CA THR A 219 7.06 -31.66 -1.29
C THR A 219 8.17 -31.85 -2.32
N GLN A 220 9.10 -30.91 -2.40
CA GLN A 220 10.23 -30.98 -3.33
C GLN A 220 11.17 -32.16 -3.03
N ASN A 221 11.39 -32.49 -1.75
CA ASN A 221 12.23 -33.62 -1.36
C ASN A 221 11.55 -34.98 -1.63
N GLN A 222 10.23 -35.05 -1.48
CA GLN A 222 9.47 -36.27 -1.76
C GLN A 222 9.48 -36.61 -3.26
N SER A 223 9.31 -35.62 -4.14
CA SER A 223 9.34 -35.84 -5.59
C SER A 223 10.69 -36.39 -6.06
N LEU A 224 11.81 -35.85 -5.55
CA LEU A 224 13.16 -36.35 -5.82
C LEU A 224 13.36 -37.84 -5.45
N SER A 225 12.67 -38.34 -4.41
CA SER A 225 12.79 -39.74 -3.99
C SER A 225 11.97 -40.72 -4.84
N LEU A 226 10.86 -40.26 -5.43
CA LEU A 226 9.94 -41.11 -6.21
C LEU A 226 10.46 -41.42 -7.62
N VAL A 227 11.27 -40.52 -8.19
CA VAL A 227 11.90 -40.66 -9.52
C VAL A 227 12.83 -41.87 -9.63
N GLN A 228 13.32 -42.43 -8.51
CA GLN A 228 14.21 -43.60 -8.52
C GLN A 228 13.50 -44.95 -8.73
N HIS A 229 12.16 -45.03 -8.63
CA HIS A 229 11.47 -46.32 -8.51
C HIS A 229 10.58 -46.75 -9.69
N ASP A 230 10.23 -45.89 -10.67
CA ASP A 230 9.32 -46.31 -11.77
C ASP A 230 9.48 -45.54 -13.10
N PRO A 231 9.73 -46.20 -14.26
CA PRO A 231 9.89 -45.55 -15.57
C PRO A 231 8.58 -45.27 -16.36
N GLU A 232 7.39 -45.57 -15.84
CA GLU A 232 6.09 -45.35 -16.53
C GLU A 232 5.50 -43.92 -16.39
N THR A 233 6.33 -42.88 -16.37
CA THR A 233 6.04 -41.68 -15.53
C THR A 233 6.08 -40.32 -16.23
N VAL A 234 5.74 -40.21 -17.53
CA VAL A 234 5.67 -38.88 -18.21
C VAL A 234 4.69 -37.92 -17.50
N ASN A 235 3.54 -38.42 -17.03
CA ASN A 235 2.57 -37.62 -16.27
C ASN A 235 3.05 -37.26 -14.85
N LEU A 236 3.87 -38.11 -14.21
CA LEU A 236 4.41 -37.78 -12.88
C LEU A 236 5.56 -36.77 -12.98
N GLN A 237 6.40 -36.86 -14.03
CA GLN A 237 7.46 -35.89 -14.28
C GLN A 237 6.92 -34.49 -14.57
N ALA A 238 5.82 -34.38 -15.31
CA ALA A 238 5.14 -33.10 -15.54
C ALA A 238 4.60 -32.50 -14.23
N ARG A 239 3.92 -33.33 -13.40
CA ARG A 239 3.45 -32.92 -12.07
C ARG A 239 4.59 -32.51 -11.15
N ASP A 240 5.70 -33.25 -11.13
CA ASP A 240 6.85 -32.93 -10.28
C ASP A 240 7.50 -31.60 -10.65
N ARG A 241 7.57 -31.31 -11.96
CA ARG A 241 8.05 -30.01 -12.45
C ARG A 241 7.13 -28.89 -11.99
N GLU A 242 5.81 -29.05 -12.15
CA GLU A 242 4.82 -28.07 -11.71
C GLU A 242 4.91 -27.81 -10.20
N LEU A 243 4.97 -28.87 -9.38
CA LEU A 243 5.14 -28.77 -7.93
C LEU A 243 6.44 -28.04 -7.55
N SER A 244 7.53 -28.28 -8.30
CA SER A 244 8.79 -27.57 -8.08
C SER A 244 8.68 -26.06 -8.38
N GLU A 245 7.97 -25.66 -9.44
CA GLU A 245 7.76 -24.25 -9.77
C GLU A 245 6.88 -23.54 -8.73
N ILE A 246 5.82 -24.20 -8.24
CA ILE A 246 4.99 -23.69 -7.14
C ILE A 246 5.84 -23.50 -5.87
N ALA A 247 6.66 -24.48 -5.52
CA ALA A 247 7.54 -24.41 -4.36
C ALA A 247 8.56 -23.26 -4.47
N LYS A 248 9.14 -23.05 -5.66
CA LYS A 248 10.03 -21.90 -5.92
C LYS A 248 9.30 -20.57 -5.76
N SER A 249 8.07 -20.46 -6.25
CA SER A 249 7.24 -19.26 -6.09
C SER A 249 6.97 -18.93 -4.62
N ILE A 250 6.60 -19.93 -3.81
CA ILE A 250 6.39 -19.78 -2.36
C ILE A 250 7.68 -19.32 -1.66
N ALA A 251 8.83 -19.94 -1.99
CA ALA A 251 10.12 -19.57 -1.42
C ALA A 251 10.53 -18.13 -1.76
N GLN A 252 10.36 -17.72 -3.02
CA GLN A 252 10.64 -16.34 -3.45
C GLN A 252 9.78 -15.31 -2.72
N LEU A 253 8.51 -15.63 -2.46
CA LEU A 253 7.60 -14.76 -1.73
C LEU A 253 7.89 -14.73 -0.23
N ALA A 254 8.40 -15.82 0.34
CA ALA A 254 8.84 -15.87 1.73
C ALA A 254 10.04 -14.94 1.99
N GLU A 255 10.99 -14.88 1.05
CA GLU A 255 12.10 -13.93 1.10
C GLU A 255 11.59 -12.48 1.12
N LEU A 256 10.71 -12.12 0.18
CA LEU A 256 10.09 -10.78 0.13
C LEU A 256 9.29 -10.46 1.41
N PHE A 257 8.61 -11.46 1.97
CA PHE A 257 7.85 -11.30 3.19
C PHE A 257 8.75 -10.95 4.38
N LYS A 258 9.92 -11.58 4.50
CA LYS A 258 10.86 -11.32 5.59
C LYS A 258 11.35 -9.87 5.58
N ASP A 259 11.64 -9.35 4.40
CA ASP A 259 12.09 -7.97 4.21
C ASP A 259 11.01 -6.95 4.55
N LEU A 260 9.76 -7.22 4.15
CA LEU A 260 8.62 -6.35 4.48
C LEU A 260 8.16 -6.49 5.94
N SER A 261 8.41 -7.64 6.58
CA SER A 261 8.00 -7.88 7.98
C SER A 261 8.73 -6.97 8.94
N ALA A 262 10.00 -6.65 8.67
CA ALA A 262 10.73 -5.67 9.45
C ALA A 262 10.03 -4.29 9.46
N LEU A 263 9.37 -3.90 8.35
CA LEU A 263 8.65 -2.63 8.26
C LEU A 263 7.29 -2.66 8.96
N VAL A 264 6.61 -3.81 8.96
CA VAL A 264 5.23 -3.95 9.49
C VAL A 264 5.19 -4.32 10.98
N ILE A 265 6.19 -5.05 11.49
CA ILE A 265 6.26 -5.41 12.93
C ILE A 265 6.27 -4.15 13.81
N ASP A 266 6.91 -3.07 13.37
CA ASP A 266 6.94 -1.80 14.11
C ASP A 266 5.56 -1.16 14.29
N GLN A 267 4.57 -1.48 13.43
CA GLN A 267 3.19 -0.99 13.51
C GLN A 267 2.38 -1.66 14.65
N GLY A 268 2.81 -2.82 15.16
CA GLY A 268 2.16 -3.50 16.28
C GLY A 268 2.62 -3.05 17.68
N THR A 269 3.56 -2.10 17.74
CA THR A 269 4.13 -1.60 19.00
C THR A 269 3.36 -0.38 19.52
N LEU A 270 3.54 -0.04 20.80
CA LEU A 270 2.91 1.11 21.47
C LEU A 270 3.09 2.45 20.71
N LEU A 271 4.09 2.53 19.81
CA LEU A 271 4.40 3.65 18.92
C LEU A 271 3.32 3.96 17.86
N ASP A 272 2.45 3.01 17.51
CA ASP A 272 1.43 3.19 16.45
C ASP A 272 0.08 3.71 16.99
N SER A 273 -0.05 3.86 18.31
CA SER A 273 -1.23 4.50 18.88
C SER A 273 -1.26 5.97 18.43
N VAL A 274 -2.37 6.36 17.80
CA VAL A 274 -2.70 7.77 17.52
C VAL A 274 -2.52 8.62 18.79
N GLU A 275 -2.85 8.04 19.96
CA GLU A 275 -2.66 8.64 21.28
C GLU A 275 -1.19 8.93 21.60
N TYR A 276 -0.26 7.96 21.40
CA TYR A 276 1.17 8.18 21.59
C TYR A 276 1.74 9.26 20.66
N ASN A 277 1.32 9.25 19.38
CA ASN A 277 1.73 10.27 18.41
C ASN A 277 1.19 11.68 18.77
N ILE A 278 -0.02 11.76 19.33
CA ILE A 278 -0.61 13.01 19.83
C ILE A 278 0.12 13.49 21.09
N GLU A 279 0.37 12.60 22.06
CA GLU A 279 1.10 12.92 23.28
C GLU A 279 2.50 13.45 22.96
N GLN A 280 3.23 12.79 22.05
CA GLN A 280 4.57 13.24 21.68
C GLN A 280 4.55 14.57 20.91
N THR A 281 3.48 14.85 20.17
CA THR A 281 3.29 16.17 19.54
C THR A 281 3.03 17.25 20.59
N ALA A 282 2.24 16.94 21.63
CA ALA A 282 1.98 17.85 22.74
C ALA A 282 3.27 18.18 23.52
N VAL A 283 4.09 17.18 23.83
CA VAL A 283 5.39 17.36 24.51
C VAL A 283 6.34 18.25 23.68
N ARG A 284 6.49 17.98 22.38
CA ARG A 284 7.34 18.80 21.49
C ARG A 284 6.84 20.24 21.36
N MET A 285 5.54 20.47 21.42
CA MET A 285 4.96 21.82 21.38
C MET A 285 5.26 22.59 22.67
N GLU A 286 5.25 21.93 23.83
CA GLU A 286 5.63 22.53 25.10
C GLU A 286 7.12 22.92 25.13
N GLU A 287 8.00 22.06 24.60
CA GLU A 287 9.43 22.35 24.44
C GLU A 287 9.67 23.53 23.48
N ALA A 288 8.97 23.57 22.34
CA ALA A 288 9.07 24.68 21.39
C ALA A 288 8.65 26.02 22.00
N VAL A 289 7.64 26.04 22.88
CA VAL A 289 7.24 27.26 23.61
C VAL A 289 8.33 27.70 24.59
N LYS A 290 9.01 26.76 25.26
CA LYS A 290 10.15 27.07 26.15
C LYS A 290 11.31 27.68 25.35
N GLU A 291 11.67 27.11 24.20
CA GLU A 291 12.71 27.64 23.32
C GLU A 291 12.36 29.03 22.77
N LEU A 292 11.10 29.26 22.38
CA LEU A 292 10.65 30.58 21.91
C LEU A 292 10.78 31.65 23.00
N ASN A 293 10.41 31.33 24.24
CA ASN A 293 10.54 32.24 25.37
C ASN A 293 12.01 32.58 25.68
N VAL A 294 12.91 31.60 25.57
CA VAL A 294 14.36 31.80 25.74
C VAL A 294 14.95 32.65 24.62
N ALA A 295 14.47 32.51 23.38
CA ALA A 295 14.93 33.31 22.24
C ALA A 295 14.37 34.75 22.24
N GLN A 296 13.28 35.00 22.98
CA GLN A 296 12.66 36.32 23.10
C GLN A 296 13.29 37.17 24.22
N THR A 297 14.01 36.54 25.16
CA THR A 297 14.80 37.19 26.22
C THR A 297 16.25 37.39 25.82
#